data_AF-A0A938MC94-F1
#
_entry.id   AF-A0A938MC94-F1
#
_cell.length_a   1.000
_cell.length_b   1.000
_cell.length_c   1.000
_cell.angle_alpha   90.00
_cell.angle_beta   90.00
_cell.angle_gamma   90.00
#
_symmetry.space_group_name_H-M   'P 1'
#
loop_
_entity.id
_entity.type
_entity.pdbx_description
1 polymer ?
#
loop_
_entity_poly.entity_id
_entity_poly.type
_entity_poly.pdbx_seq_one_letter_code
_entity_poly.pdbx_strand_id
1 'polypeptide(L)'
;MSEQAEKLEKTMKKREISGGAGPIVQCKDCRETFRDVKWTQGMQCPKCQSRNFMPVAIIHGAIDYTLADRRKGFALEDIRLGKIGVWADLITPYQYNQALTKQKSYLSRDKEAPPLGQVMVEAKMLSETAVAAILGVLARRRPDPDDTDFGQIAVQNKLVDKERIDECTKLQTDYALEHNEVPPLGVMLFEKRCLQENQTIAIYKAQERKGRGLLRDIKTAIEENREETLLERIYPKDDPVRQKQVIVGGILGFIILLIWGKFLFFSGGAVKIDTYCNACQRVAKAKWSGEELPMKCKLCGKKEAFAALKCRRDGEVFGVNDPFTPGSRCPKCGGTNARPPSETD
;
A
#
# COMPACT_ATOMS: atom_id res chain seq x y z
N MET A 1 -11.48 -33.38 15.50
CA MET A 1 -10.49 -32.51 14.82
C MET A 1 -9.80 -31.68 15.88
N SER A 2 -8.46 -31.62 15.92
CA SER A 2 -7.77 -30.79 16.91
C SER A 2 -7.93 -29.31 16.55
N GLU A 3 -7.99 -28.43 17.55
CA GLU A 3 -8.08 -26.97 17.38
C GLU A 3 -6.99 -26.41 16.45
N GLN A 4 -5.82 -27.06 16.43
CA GLN A 4 -4.72 -26.75 15.52
C GLN A 4 -5.05 -27.03 14.05
N ALA A 5 -5.77 -28.12 13.74
CA ALA A 5 -6.18 -28.45 12.37
C ALA A 5 -7.20 -27.44 11.82
N GLU A 6 -8.15 -27.01 12.66
CA GLU A 6 -9.17 -26.02 12.27
C GLU A 6 -8.55 -24.62 12.05
N LYS A 7 -7.58 -24.23 12.90
CA LYS A 7 -6.85 -22.97 12.75
C LYS A 7 -5.99 -22.95 11.49
N LEU A 8 -5.39 -24.10 11.14
CA LEU A 8 -4.61 -24.27 9.91
C LEU A 8 -5.51 -24.19 8.67
N GLU A 9 -6.67 -24.85 8.68
CA GLU A 9 -7.64 -24.82 7.57
C GLU A 9 -8.17 -23.40 7.31
N LYS A 10 -8.51 -22.64 8.36
CA LYS A 10 -8.93 -21.23 8.24
C LYS A 10 -7.82 -20.34 7.66
N THR A 11 -6.56 -20.62 8.01
CA THR A 11 -5.40 -19.87 7.49
C THR A 11 -5.13 -20.18 6.03
N MET A 12 -5.31 -21.44 5.59
CA MET A 12 -5.18 -21.86 4.21
C MET A 12 -6.28 -21.26 3.32
N LYS A 13 -7.54 -21.30 3.75
CA LYS A 13 -8.68 -20.69 3.02
C LYS A 13 -8.54 -19.18 2.81
N LYS A 14 -7.93 -18.48 3.78
CA LYS A 14 -7.68 -17.02 3.66
C LYS A 14 -6.60 -16.68 2.63
N ARG A 15 -5.69 -17.61 2.32
CA ARG A 15 -4.58 -17.43 1.37
C ARG A 15 -4.89 -17.91 -0.06
N GLU A 16 -5.87 -18.78 -0.25
CA GLU A 16 -6.34 -19.21 -1.58
C GLU A 16 -6.95 -18.08 -2.43
N ILE A 17 -7.37 -16.97 -1.80
CA ILE A 17 -8.02 -15.85 -2.49
C ILE A 17 -7.02 -15.02 -3.34
N SER A 18 -5.70 -15.20 -3.15
CA SER A 18 -4.66 -14.56 -3.96
C SER A 18 -4.02 -15.55 -4.95
N GLY A 19 -4.76 -15.90 -6.00
CA GLY A 19 -4.20 -16.39 -7.27
C GLY A 19 -3.21 -17.55 -7.25
N GLY A 20 -3.71 -18.78 -7.09
CA GLY A 20 -3.38 -19.85 -8.06
C GLY A 20 -2.19 -20.78 -7.83
N ALA A 21 -1.75 -21.06 -6.60
CA ALA A 21 -0.91 -22.21 -6.31
C ALA A 21 -1.49 -23.01 -5.15
N GLY A 22 -1.63 -24.33 -5.31
CA GLY A 22 -2.11 -25.22 -4.24
C GLY A 22 -1.18 -25.17 -3.02
N PRO A 23 -1.63 -25.64 -1.85
CA PRO A 23 -0.77 -25.67 -0.67
C PRO A 23 0.44 -26.56 -0.92
N ILE A 24 1.63 -26.03 -0.62
CA ILE A 24 2.87 -26.81 -0.70
C ILE A 24 2.89 -27.77 0.46
N VAL A 25 3.07 -29.05 0.16
CA VAL A 25 3.19 -30.11 1.15
C VAL A 25 4.57 -30.74 1.05
N GLN A 26 5.11 -31.13 2.20
CA GLN A 26 6.37 -31.86 2.30
C GLN A 26 6.13 -33.21 2.95
N CYS A 27 6.68 -34.28 2.36
CA CYS A 27 6.70 -35.58 3.01
C CYS A 27 7.67 -35.55 4.20
N LYS A 28 7.23 -35.94 5.40
CA LYS A 28 8.10 -35.92 6.59
C LYS A 28 9.22 -36.95 6.53
N ASP A 29 9.00 -38.05 5.80
CA ASP A 29 9.93 -39.17 5.79
C ASP A 29 11.03 -38.98 4.74
N CYS A 30 10.67 -38.64 3.49
CA CYS A 30 11.65 -38.43 2.41
C CYS A 30 11.97 -36.96 2.09
N ARG A 31 11.25 -36.01 2.71
CA ARG A 31 11.39 -34.55 2.51
C ARG A 31 11.09 -34.02 1.10
N GLU A 32 10.61 -34.87 0.21
CA GLU A 32 10.14 -34.45 -1.11
C GLU A 32 8.97 -33.48 -0.98
N THR A 33 9.01 -32.43 -1.79
CA THR A 33 8.04 -31.33 -1.76
C THR A 33 7.19 -31.36 -3.00
N PHE A 34 5.89 -31.16 -2.81
CA PHE A 34 4.91 -31.25 -3.88
C PHE A 34 4.16 -29.94 -3.97
N ARG A 35 4.09 -29.41 -5.19
CA ARG A 35 3.28 -28.26 -5.58
C ARG A 35 2.07 -28.72 -6.36
N ASP A 36 0.98 -27.97 -6.24
CA ASP A 36 -0.22 -28.10 -7.09
C ASP A 36 -0.89 -29.48 -7.14
N VAL A 37 -0.43 -30.42 -6.30
CA VAL A 37 -1.15 -31.64 -6.01
C VAL A 37 -2.32 -31.23 -5.14
N LYS A 38 -3.55 -31.45 -5.61
CA LYS A 38 -4.75 -31.44 -4.75
C LYS A 38 -4.57 -32.48 -3.67
N TRP A 39 -3.90 -32.11 -2.58
CA TRP A 39 -3.60 -33.03 -1.50
C TRP A 39 -4.91 -33.40 -0.82
N THR A 40 -5.19 -34.69 -0.76
CA THR A 40 -6.28 -35.23 0.05
C THR A 40 -5.70 -36.09 1.16
N GLN A 41 -6.34 -36.05 2.33
CA GLN A 41 -5.95 -36.87 3.47
C GLN A 41 -5.90 -38.35 3.04
N GLY A 42 -4.73 -38.99 3.22
CA GLY A 42 -4.50 -40.39 2.83
C GLY A 42 -3.70 -40.60 1.54
N MET A 43 -3.40 -39.54 0.76
CA MET A 43 -2.45 -39.64 -0.35
C MET A 43 -1.08 -40.16 0.13
N GLN A 44 -0.39 -40.89 -0.75
CA GLN A 44 0.96 -41.40 -0.53
C GLN A 44 1.99 -40.55 -1.26
N CYS A 45 3.18 -40.43 -0.67
CA CYS A 45 4.29 -39.75 -1.29
C CYS A 45 4.69 -40.52 -2.55
N PRO A 46 4.67 -39.91 -3.74
CA PRO A 46 5.02 -40.63 -4.97
C PRO A 46 6.46 -41.16 -4.96
N LYS A 47 7.34 -40.57 -4.15
CA LYS A 47 8.75 -40.98 -4.02
C LYS A 47 8.96 -42.15 -3.05
N CYS A 48 8.37 -42.09 -1.85
CA CYS A 48 8.64 -43.06 -0.77
C CYS A 48 7.41 -43.81 -0.26
N GLN A 49 6.23 -43.58 -0.85
CA GLN A 49 4.93 -44.15 -0.49
C GLN A 49 4.43 -43.84 0.93
N SER A 50 5.14 -42.99 1.68
CA SER A 50 4.73 -42.51 3.00
C SER A 50 3.41 -41.73 2.94
N ARG A 51 2.56 -41.89 3.95
CA ARG A 51 1.36 -41.07 4.16
C ARG A 51 1.60 -39.89 5.11
N ASN A 52 2.84 -39.72 5.56
CA ASN A 52 3.22 -38.71 6.55
C ASN A 52 3.62 -37.41 5.84
N PHE A 53 2.68 -36.48 5.78
CA PHE A 53 2.89 -35.17 5.16
C PHE A 53 2.68 -34.05 6.17
N MET A 54 3.27 -32.90 5.87
CA MET A 54 2.90 -31.65 6.50
C MET A 54 2.77 -30.54 5.47
N PRO A 55 1.76 -29.67 5.61
CA PRO A 55 1.73 -28.43 4.86
C PRO A 55 2.91 -27.57 5.28
N VAL A 56 3.55 -26.97 4.30
CA VAL A 56 4.68 -26.06 4.50
C VAL A 56 4.14 -24.64 4.46
N ALA A 57 4.30 -23.93 5.57
CA ALA A 57 4.01 -22.50 5.62
C ALA A 57 5.09 -21.76 4.82
N ILE A 58 4.78 -21.39 3.58
CA ILE A 58 5.68 -20.61 2.74
C ILE A 58 5.87 -19.23 3.37
N ILE A 59 7.13 -18.86 3.59
CA ILE A 59 7.51 -17.59 4.19
C ILE A 59 7.69 -16.57 3.06
N HIS A 60 6.76 -15.62 2.94
CA HIS A 60 6.82 -14.48 1.99
C HIS A 60 7.08 -14.87 0.51
N GLY A 61 6.54 -16.01 0.07
CA GLY A 61 6.72 -16.51 -1.30
C GLY A 61 8.08 -17.18 -1.56
N ALA A 62 9.00 -17.15 -0.59
CA ALA A 62 10.32 -17.77 -0.69
C ALA A 62 10.25 -19.26 -0.31
N ILE A 63 9.89 -20.07 -1.30
CA ILE A 63 9.66 -21.51 -1.17
C ILE A 63 10.98 -22.28 -1.07
N ASP A 64 11.95 -22.01 -1.93
CA ASP A 64 13.24 -22.69 -1.94
C ASP A 64 14.01 -22.36 -0.64
N TYR A 65 13.95 -21.12 -0.15
CA TYR A 65 14.47 -20.76 1.17
C TYR A 65 13.79 -21.55 2.31
N THR A 66 12.46 -21.67 2.27
CA THR A 66 11.69 -22.41 3.29
C THR A 66 12.05 -23.89 3.31
N LEU A 67 12.31 -24.48 2.14
CA LEU A 67 12.57 -25.91 1.96
C LEU A 67 14.06 -26.29 1.99
N ALA A 68 14.96 -25.30 2.06
CA ALA A 68 16.38 -25.54 1.94
C ALA A 68 16.93 -26.53 2.98
N ASP A 69 17.80 -27.44 2.54
CA ASP A 69 18.40 -28.47 3.39
C ASP A 69 19.47 -27.87 4.32
N ARG A 70 19.17 -27.89 5.62
CA ARG A 70 20.03 -27.33 6.68
C ARG A 70 20.67 -28.41 7.56
N ARG A 71 20.69 -29.67 7.14
CA ARG A 71 21.31 -30.77 7.91
C ARG A 71 22.80 -30.57 8.19
N LYS A 72 23.50 -29.80 7.34
CA LYS A 72 24.90 -29.41 7.53
C LYS A 72 25.06 -28.08 8.30
N GLY A 73 23.98 -27.57 8.87
CA GLY A 73 23.95 -26.43 9.80
C GLY A 73 23.47 -25.13 9.18
N PHE A 74 23.56 -24.99 7.86
CA PHE A 74 23.02 -23.87 7.08
C PHE A 74 22.84 -24.32 5.62
N ALA A 75 22.01 -23.61 4.89
CA ALA A 75 21.85 -23.78 3.45
C ALA A 75 22.42 -22.59 2.65
N LEU A 76 22.52 -22.70 1.32
CA LEU A 76 22.99 -21.61 0.47
C LEU A 76 22.03 -20.41 0.55
N GLU A 77 20.73 -20.68 0.65
CA GLU A 77 19.65 -19.71 0.77
C GLU A 77 19.78 -18.89 2.07
N ASP A 78 20.30 -19.48 3.15
CA ASP A 78 20.62 -18.76 4.39
C ASP A 78 21.78 -17.78 4.18
N ILE A 79 22.80 -18.18 3.42
CA ILE A 79 23.93 -17.30 3.08
C ILE A 79 23.43 -16.11 2.26
N ARG A 80 22.59 -16.36 1.24
CA ARG A 80 22.00 -15.31 0.39
C ARG A 80 21.20 -14.30 1.21
N LEU A 81 20.30 -14.78 2.08
CA LEU A 81 19.52 -13.90 2.97
C LEU A 81 20.42 -13.05 3.85
N GLY A 82 21.40 -13.66 4.53
CA GLY A 82 22.28 -12.94 5.45
C GLY A 82 23.17 -11.93 4.74
N LYS A 83 23.69 -12.27 3.55
CA LYS A 83 24.49 -11.35 2.72
C LYS A 83 23.68 -10.16 2.24
N ILE A 84 22.47 -10.38 1.74
CA ILE A 84 21.58 -9.28 1.36
C ILE A 84 21.25 -8.39 2.57
N GLY A 85 21.01 -8.98 3.75
CA GLY A 85 20.82 -8.23 4.98
C GLY A 85 22.01 -7.32 5.35
N VAL A 86 23.24 -7.82 5.14
CA VAL A 86 24.46 -7.01 5.31
C VAL A 86 24.54 -5.91 4.24
N TRP A 87 24.29 -6.21 2.98
CA TRP A 87 24.38 -5.25 1.87
C TRP A 87 23.33 -4.14 1.95
N ALA A 88 22.17 -4.43 2.54
CA ALA A 88 21.09 -3.48 2.81
C ALA A 88 21.30 -2.66 4.10
N ASP A 89 22.44 -2.82 4.77
CA ASP A 89 22.75 -2.19 6.07
C ASP A 89 21.72 -2.49 7.17
N LEU A 90 21.03 -3.64 7.07
CA LEU A 90 20.04 -4.07 8.06
C LEU A 90 20.70 -4.80 9.24
N ILE A 91 21.84 -5.44 8.97
CA ILE A 91 22.70 -6.08 9.98
C ILE A 91 24.17 -5.81 9.67
N THR A 92 24.98 -5.86 10.71
CA THR A 92 26.45 -5.83 10.58
C THR A 92 27.01 -7.19 10.18
N PRO A 93 28.20 -7.25 9.55
CA PRO A 93 28.90 -8.51 9.29
C PRO A 93 29.12 -9.35 10.57
N TYR A 94 29.32 -8.68 11.71
CA TYR A 94 29.46 -9.35 13.00
C TYR A 94 28.18 -10.06 13.43
N GLN A 95 27.02 -9.39 13.34
CA GLN A 95 25.72 -10.00 13.64
C GLN A 95 25.42 -11.18 12.70
N TYR A 96 25.75 -11.05 11.40
CA TYR A 96 25.63 -12.15 10.45
C TYR A 96 26.44 -13.39 10.88
N ASN A 97 27.71 -13.20 11.23
CA ASN A 97 28.58 -14.29 11.70
C ASN A 97 28.09 -14.90 13.02
N GLN A 98 27.60 -14.08 13.96
CA GLN A 98 26.98 -14.56 15.19
C GLN A 98 25.73 -15.41 14.90
N ALA A 99 24.86 -14.96 14.00
CA ALA A 99 23.65 -15.68 13.62
C ALA A 99 23.98 -17.04 12.99
N LEU A 100 24.95 -17.11 12.07
CA LEU A 100 25.41 -18.39 11.51
C LEU A 100 26.01 -19.32 12.56
N THR A 101 26.79 -18.78 13.50
CA THR A 101 27.36 -19.57 14.61
C THR A 101 26.25 -20.13 15.49
N LYS A 102 25.25 -19.30 15.81
CA LYS A 102 24.07 -19.71 16.58
C LYS A 102 23.26 -20.75 15.83
N GLN A 103 23.03 -20.59 14.53
CA GLN A 103 22.33 -21.56 13.67
C GLN A 103 23.04 -22.92 13.69
N LYS A 104 24.37 -22.94 13.46
CA LYS A 104 25.18 -24.17 13.52
C LYS A 104 25.15 -24.86 14.88
N SER A 105 25.02 -24.11 15.98
CA SER A 105 24.95 -24.67 17.34
C SER A 105 23.70 -25.52 17.62
N TYR A 106 22.69 -25.50 16.73
CA TYR A 106 21.54 -26.41 16.83
C TYR A 106 21.93 -27.84 16.48
N LEU A 107 22.90 -28.04 15.58
CA LEU A 107 23.36 -29.39 15.20
C LEU A 107 23.96 -30.14 16.39
N SER A 108 24.73 -29.45 17.25
CA SER A 108 25.33 -30.09 18.43
C SER A 108 24.32 -30.47 19.51
N ARG A 109 23.04 -30.15 19.31
CA ARG A 109 21.94 -30.46 20.23
C ARG A 109 20.99 -31.52 19.64
N ASP A 110 21.40 -32.22 18.58
CA ASP A 110 20.57 -33.13 17.79
C ASP A 110 19.25 -32.50 17.30
N LYS A 111 19.28 -31.19 17.06
CA LYS A 111 18.15 -30.42 16.52
C LYS A 111 18.45 -30.03 15.09
N GLU A 112 17.41 -30.09 14.26
CA GLU A 112 17.46 -29.49 12.93
C GLU A 112 17.72 -27.99 13.04
N ALA A 113 18.67 -27.48 12.25
CA ALA A 113 19.02 -26.08 12.27
C ALA A 113 17.86 -25.25 11.69
N PRO A 114 17.30 -24.29 12.45
CA PRO A 114 16.23 -23.44 11.95
C PRO A 114 16.73 -22.51 10.83
N PRO A 115 15.84 -21.93 10.00
CA PRO A 115 16.22 -20.95 8.99
C PRO A 115 16.95 -19.75 9.59
N LEU A 116 17.96 -19.21 8.89
CA LEU A 116 18.80 -18.15 9.45
C LEU A 116 18.02 -16.89 9.81
N GLY A 117 17.03 -16.52 8.99
CA GLY A 117 16.11 -15.42 9.27
C GLY A 117 15.37 -15.58 10.60
N GLN A 118 14.93 -16.80 10.96
CA GLN A 118 14.31 -17.07 12.25
C GLN A 118 15.32 -16.88 13.40
N VAL A 119 16.54 -17.40 13.24
CA VAL A 119 17.62 -17.23 14.22
C VAL A 119 17.92 -15.74 14.48
N MET A 120 17.93 -14.93 13.41
CA MET A 120 18.16 -13.49 13.47
C MET A 120 17.02 -12.74 14.14
N VAL A 121 15.76 -13.11 13.88
CA VAL A 121 14.58 -12.53 14.54
C VAL A 121 14.59 -12.83 16.04
N GLU A 122 14.78 -14.10 16.42
CA GLU A 122 14.84 -14.51 17.82
C GLU A 122 16.00 -13.82 18.57
N ALA A 123 17.12 -13.57 17.88
CA ALA A 123 18.26 -12.84 18.43
C ALA A 123 18.12 -11.31 18.37
N LYS A 124 16.97 -10.78 17.92
CA LYS A 124 16.70 -9.34 17.72
C LYS A 124 17.74 -8.64 16.83
N MET A 125 18.33 -9.37 15.90
CA MET A 125 19.27 -8.83 14.90
C MET A 125 18.53 -8.28 13.69
N LEU A 126 17.41 -8.90 13.30
CA LEU A 126 16.49 -8.42 12.28
C LEU A 126 15.07 -8.40 12.83
N SER A 127 14.22 -7.51 12.30
CA SER A 127 12.78 -7.60 12.49
C SER A 127 12.18 -8.66 11.55
N GLU A 128 11.01 -9.18 11.91
CA GLU A 128 10.23 -10.07 11.02
C GLU A 128 9.93 -9.38 9.69
N THR A 129 9.61 -8.08 9.71
CA THR A 129 9.37 -7.27 8.51
C THR A 129 10.59 -7.15 7.59
N ALA A 130 11.80 -7.07 8.16
CA ALA A 130 13.04 -7.03 7.39
C ALA A 130 13.35 -8.38 6.73
N VAL A 131 13.18 -9.48 7.47
CA VAL A 131 13.29 -10.84 6.90
C VAL A 131 12.26 -11.03 5.78
N ALA A 132 11.02 -10.59 6.00
CA ALA A 132 9.96 -10.64 5.02
C ALA A 132 10.31 -9.88 3.73
N ALA A 133 10.83 -8.66 3.86
CA ALA A 133 11.22 -7.83 2.73
C ALA A 133 12.35 -8.48 1.91
N ILE A 134 13.38 -9.01 2.57
CA ILE A 134 14.49 -9.71 1.88
C ILE A 134 13.97 -10.93 1.12
N LEU A 135 13.15 -11.77 1.77
CA LEU A 135 12.59 -12.98 1.15
C LEU A 135 11.63 -12.65 0.01
N GLY A 136 10.80 -11.62 0.16
CA GLY A 136 9.91 -11.16 -0.89
C GLY A 136 10.66 -10.69 -2.14
N VAL A 137 11.81 -10.03 -1.96
CA VAL A 137 12.67 -9.66 -3.08
C VAL A 137 13.37 -10.87 -3.69
N LEU A 138 13.86 -11.82 -2.88
CA LEU A 138 14.44 -13.08 -3.38
C LEU A 138 13.43 -13.91 -4.19
N ALA A 139 12.15 -13.90 -3.80
CA ALA A 139 11.08 -14.64 -4.47
C ALA A 139 10.56 -14.03 -5.78
N ARG A 140 11.11 -12.89 -6.23
CA ARG A 140 10.70 -12.25 -7.48
C ARG A 140 11.08 -13.08 -8.71
N ARG A 141 10.27 -12.95 -9.75
CA ARG A 141 10.57 -13.51 -11.08
C ARG A 141 11.79 -12.79 -11.66
N ARG A 142 12.69 -13.58 -12.25
CA ARG A 142 13.91 -13.10 -12.90
C ARG A 142 14.15 -13.83 -14.22
N PRO A 143 14.98 -13.27 -15.12
CA PRO A 143 15.65 -11.96 -15.03
C PRO A 143 14.66 -10.79 -14.98
N ASP A 144 15.02 -9.71 -14.28
CA ASP A 144 14.22 -8.49 -14.17
C ASP A 144 14.98 -7.25 -14.70
N PRO A 145 14.32 -6.08 -14.84
CA PRO A 145 14.99 -4.87 -15.31
C PRO A 145 16.13 -4.40 -14.41
N ASP A 146 16.07 -4.66 -13.10
CA ASP A 146 17.10 -4.27 -12.14
C ASP A 146 18.35 -5.14 -12.28
N ASP A 147 18.21 -6.43 -12.59
CA ASP A 147 19.32 -7.33 -12.94
C ASP A 147 20.01 -6.87 -14.23
N THR A 148 19.24 -6.46 -15.24
CA THR A 148 19.81 -5.93 -16.50
C THR A 148 20.63 -4.66 -16.24
N ASP A 149 20.09 -3.74 -15.44
CA ASP A 149 20.80 -2.52 -15.05
C ASP A 149 22.05 -2.81 -14.21
N PHE A 150 21.98 -3.80 -13.31
CA PHE A 150 23.12 -4.23 -12.51
C PHE A 150 24.26 -4.70 -13.42
N GLY A 151 23.96 -5.57 -14.39
CA GLY A 151 24.93 -6.07 -15.36
C GLY A 151 25.56 -4.96 -16.20
N GLN A 152 24.76 -3.98 -16.65
CA GLN A 152 25.26 -2.82 -17.38
C GLN A 152 26.23 -1.97 -16.54
N ILE A 153 25.91 -1.70 -15.29
CA ILE A 153 26.79 -0.95 -14.38
C ILE A 153 28.10 -1.73 -14.16
N ALA A 154 28.04 -3.05 -13.99
CA ALA A 154 29.23 -3.90 -13.82
C ALA A 154 30.19 -3.81 -15.02
N VAL A 155 29.66 -3.90 -16.25
CA VAL A 155 30.44 -3.82 -17.50
C VAL A 155 30.99 -2.42 -17.72
N GLN A 156 30.17 -1.37 -17.54
CA GLN A 156 30.60 0.02 -17.72
C GLN A 156 31.77 0.39 -16.80
N ASN A 157 31.79 -0.15 -15.58
CA ASN A 157 32.87 0.06 -14.63
C ASN A 157 34.04 -0.93 -14.79
N LYS A 158 34.04 -1.77 -15.84
CA LYS A 158 35.05 -2.80 -16.12
C LYS A 158 35.29 -3.75 -14.93
N LEU A 159 34.24 -4.02 -14.16
CA LEU A 159 34.31 -4.92 -13.00
C LEU A 159 34.13 -6.38 -13.41
N VAL A 160 33.35 -6.61 -14.48
CA VAL A 160 33.07 -7.93 -15.05
C VAL A 160 32.98 -7.78 -16.57
N ASP A 161 33.54 -8.75 -17.29
CA ASP A 161 33.42 -8.82 -18.75
C ASP A 161 31.98 -9.16 -19.18
N LYS A 162 31.58 -8.69 -20.35
CA LYS A 162 30.22 -8.88 -20.85
C LYS A 162 29.86 -10.36 -20.98
N GLU A 163 30.81 -11.19 -21.39
CA GLU A 163 30.64 -12.63 -21.57
C GLU A 163 30.21 -13.30 -20.26
N ARG A 164 30.80 -12.91 -19.13
CA ARG A 164 30.45 -13.45 -17.81
C ARG A 164 29.08 -12.99 -17.34
N ILE A 165 28.67 -11.77 -17.69
CA ILE A 165 27.31 -11.28 -17.44
C ILE A 165 26.32 -12.15 -18.22
N ASP A 166 26.57 -12.36 -19.52
CA ASP A 166 25.70 -13.15 -20.40
C ASP A 166 25.60 -14.61 -19.92
N GLU A 167 26.72 -15.21 -19.46
CA GLU A 167 26.73 -16.54 -18.83
C GLU A 167 25.86 -16.59 -17.56
N CYS A 168 25.98 -15.61 -16.66
CA CYS A 168 25.17 -15.57 -15.44
C CYS A 168 23.70 -15.28 -15.71
N THR A 169 23.36 -14.45 -16.70
CA THR A 169 21.97 -14.21 -17.11
C THR A 169 21.35 -15.46 -17.74
N LYS A 170 22.12 -16.22 -18.53
CA LYS A 170 21.68 -17.53 -19.01
C LYS A 170 21.41 -18.48 -17.85
N LEU A 171 22.31 -18.55 -16.88
CA LEU A 171 22.10 -19.35 -15.67
C LEU A 171 20.86 -18.91 -14.89
N GLN A 172 20.58 -17.61 -14.75
CA GLN A 172 19.32 -17.14 -14.14
C GLN A 172 18.09 -17.68 -14.88
N THR A 173 18.14 -17.68 -16.21
CA THR A 173 17.05 -18.20 -17.05
C THR A 173 16.87 -19.71 -16.84
N ASP A 174 17.96 -20.47 -16.81
CA ASP A 174 17.93 -21.90 -16.54
C ASP A 174 17.39 -22.19 -15.12
N TYR A 175 17.82 -21.41 -14.12
CA TYR A 175 17.29 -21.48 -12.76
C TYR A 175 15.78 -21.19 -12.70
N ALA A 176 15.27 -20.27 -13.51
CA ALA A 176 13.83 -19.96 -13.55
C ALA A 176 12.97 -21.13 -14.06
N LEU A 177 13.58 -22.07 -14.79
CA LEU A 177 12.91 -23.28 -15.29
C LEU A 177 12.89 -24.40 -14.25
N GLU A 178 13.94 -24.50 -13.43
CA GLU A 178 14.14 -25.60 -12.48
C GLU A 178 13.73 -25.27 -11.05
N HIS A 179 13.81 -23.99 -10.69
CA HIS A 179 13.63 -23.49 -9.33
C HIS A 179 12.52 -22.46 -9.25
N ASN A 180 12.03 -22.23 -8.04
CA ASN A 180 10.92 -21.33 -7.80
C ASN A 180 11.38 -19.94 -7.39
N GLU A 181 12.59 -19.87 -6.86
CA GLU A 181 13.33 -18.66 -6.59
C GLU A 181 14.56 -18.64 -7.48
N VAL A 182 14.77 -17.49 -8.10
CA VAL A 182 15.97 -17.24 -8.90
C VAL A 182 16.77 -16.17 -8.16
N PRO A 183 18.05 -16.39 -7.84
CA PRO A 183 18.83 -15.36 -7.17
C PRO A 183 19.03 -14.13 -8.07
N PRO A 184 19.12 -12.91 -7.50
CA PRO A 184 19.52 -11.70 -8.24
C PRO A 184 20.87 -11.86 -8.93
N LEU A 185 21.06 -11.18 -10.07
CA LEU A 185 22.26 -11.33 -10.89
C LEU A 185 23.53 -11.00 -10.10
N GLY A 186 23.49 -9.93 -9.30
CA GLY A 186 24.60 -9.54 -8.44
C GLY A 186 24.95 -10.57 -7.36
N VAL A 187 23.96 -11.34 -6.87
CA VAL A 187 24.21 -12.46 -5.95
C VAL A 187 24.91 -13.60 -6.69
N MET A 188 24.45 -13.96 -7.89
CA MET A 188 25.07 -15.03 -8.68
C MET A 188 26.50 -14.71 -9.09
N LEU A 189 26.78 -13.48 -9.51
CA LEU A 189 28.12 -13.02 -9.85
C LEU A 189 29.06 -13.06 -8.64
N PHE A 190 28.55 -12.73 -7.45
CA PHE A 190 29.30 -12.87 -6.20
C PHE A 190 29.59 -14.35 -5.88
N GLU A 191 28.58 -15.23 -5.96
CA GLU A 191 28.73 -16.67 -5.70
C GLU A 191 29.72 -17.34 -6.66
N LYS A 192 29.72 -16.92 -7.93
CA LYS A 192 30.66 -17.37 -8.96
C LYS A 192 32.04 -16.70 -8.87
N ARG A 193 32.26 -15.81 -7.90
CA ARG A 193 33.50 -15.03 -7.71
C ARG A 193 33.87 -14.18 -8.92
N CYS A 194 32.89 -13.80 -9.73
CA CYS A 194 33.06 -12.82 -10.81
C CYS A 194 33.14 -11.40 -10.25
N LEU A 195 32.51 -11.16 -9.10
CA LEU A 195 32.58 -9.91 -8.34
C LEU A 195 33.03 -10.16 -6.90
N GLN A 196 33.82 -9.23 -6.38
CA GLN A 196 34.08 -9.11 -4.95
C GLN A 196 32.88 -8.48 -4.24
N GLU A 197 32.73 -8.78 -2.94
CA GLU A 197 31.60 -8.28 -2.15
C GLU A 197 31.48 -6.76 -2.14
N ASN A 198 32.60 -6.04 -1.98
CA ASN A 198 32.63 -4.58 -2.03
C ASN A 198 32.18 -4.01 -3.40
N GLN A 199 32.52 -4.68 -4.50
CA GLN A 199 32.09 -4.30 -5.84
C GLN A 199 30.59 -4.52 -6.02
N THR A 200 30.07 -5.66 -5.57
CA THR A 200 28.63 -5.97 -5.58
C THR A 200 27.83 -4.93 -4.79
N ILE A 201 28.28 -4.59 -3.58
CA ILE A 201 27.66 -3.54 -2.75
C ILE A 201 27.71 -2.20 -3.46
N ALA A 202 28.86 -1.82 -4.06
CA ALA A 202 29.00 -0.54 -4.75
C ALA A 202 28.00 -0.37 -5.91
N ILE A 203 27.76 -1.43 -6.68
CA ILE A 203 26.78 -1.42 -7.77
C ILE A 203 25.36 -1.28 -7.21
N TYR A 204 24.99 -2.10 -6.22
CA TYR A 204 23.66 -2.01 -5.62
C TYR A 204 23.40 -0.64 -4.98
N LYS A 205 24.40 -0.04 -4.33
CA LYS A 205 24.31 1.34 -3.82
C LYS A 205 24.19 2.38 -4.93
N ALA A 206 24.79 2.13 -6.10
CA ALA A 206 24.61 2.99 -7.26
C ALA A 206 23.18 2.92 -7.82
N GLN A 207 22.55 1.74 -7.85
CA GLN A 207 21.14 1.60 -8.22
C GLN A 207 20.23 2.28 -7.19
N GLU A 208 20.49 2.05 -5.90
CA GLU A 208 19.73 2.64 -4.80
C GLU A 208 19.72 4.18 -4.86
N ARG A 209 20.88 4.81 -5.11
CA ARG A 209 20.98 6.28 -5.29
C ARG A 209 20.13 6.82 -6.45
N LYS A 210 19.83 5.97 -7.45
CA LYS A 210 18.94 6.30 -8.57
C LYS A 210 17.46 5.96 -8.28
N GLY A 211 17.13 5.57 -7.05
CA GLY A 211 15.77 5.24 -6.64
C GLY A 211 15.24 3.91 -7.16
N ARG A 212 16.13 2.97 -7.51
CA ARG A 212 15.77 1.64 -8.08
C ARG A 212 16.70 0.54 -7.55
N GLY A 213 16.46 -0.70 -7.97
CA GLY A 213 17.30 -1.83 -7.59
C GLY A 213 16.94 -2.49 -6.27
N LEU A 214 17.62 -3.60 -6.02
CA LEU A 214 17.35 -4.53 -4.93
C LEU A 214 17.31 -3.86 -3.54
N LEU A 215 18.29 -3.02 -3.21
CA LEU A 215 18.37 -2.41 -1.86
C LEU A 215 17.24 -1.41 -1.61
N ARG A 216 16.91 -0.59 -2.62
CA ARG A 216 15.81 0.36 -2.53
C ARG A 216 14.50 -0.38 -2.28
N ASP A 217 14.28 -1.46 -3.02
CA ASP A 217 13.05 -2.23 -2.93
C ASP A 217 12.88 -2.95 -1.58
N ILE A 218 13.97 -3.43 -0.99
CA ILE A 218 13.94 -3.96 0.39
C ILE A 218 13.53 -2.86 1.37
N LYS A 219 14.12 -1.66 1.26
CA LYS A 219 13.81 -0.55 2.17
C LYS A 219 12.37 -0.08 2.03
N THR A 220 11.89 0.08 0.80
CA THR A 220 10.49 0.42 0.52
C THR A 220 9.54 -0.62 1.10
N ALA A 221 9.82 -1.92 0.90
CA ALA A 221 9.00 -2.98 1.50
C ALA A 221 9.01 -2.96 3.04
N ILE A 222 10.13 -2.61 3.68
CA ILE A 222 10.18 -2.45 5.15
C ILE A 222 9.33 -1.26 5.61
N GLU A 223 9.40 -0.13 4.90
CA GLU A 223 8.65 1.09 5.20
C GLU A 223 7.13 0.87 5.03
N GLU A 224 6.70 0.31 3.89
CA GLU A 224 5.30 -0.01 3.62
C GLU A 224 4.71 -0.96 4.66
N ASN A 225 5.44 -2.03 5.02
CA ASN A 225 5.00 -2.95 6.07
C ASN A 225 4.97 -2.27 7.44
N ARG A 226 5.88 -1.33 7.73
CA ARG A 226 5.88 -0.59 9.00
C ARG A 226 4.63 0.29 9.12
N GLU A 227 4.20 0.93 8.03
CA GLU A 227 2.96 1.71 8.02
C GLU A 227 1.73 0.83 8.23
N GLU A 228 1.66 -0.33 7.57
CA GLU A 228 0.56 -1.27 7.79
C GLU A 228 0.53 -1.77 9.24
N THR A 229 1.69 -2.14 9.81
CA THR A 229 1.76 -2.60 11.20
C THR A 229 1.42 -1.49 12.20
N LEU A 230 1.78 -0.23 11.92
CA LEU A 230 1.42 0.90 12.77
C LEU A 230 -0.08 1.19 12.71
N LEU A 231 -0.68 1.15 11.51
CA LEU A 231 -2.12 1.28 11.35
C LEU A 231 -2.88 0.13 12.01
N GLU A 232 -2.38 -1.10 11.91
CA GLU A 232 -2.97 -2.25 12.61
C GLU A 232 -2.79 -2.16 14.13
N ARG A 233 -1.67 -1.62 14.62
CA ARG A 233 -1.44 -1.42 16.06
C ARG A 233 -2.29 -0.28 16.63
N ILE A 234 -2.46 0.82 15.89
CA ILE A 234 -3.31 1.93 16.29
C ILE A 234 -4.79 1.57 16.12
N TYR A 235 -5.12 0.76 15.11
CA TYR A 235 -6.47 0.37 14.76
C TYR A 235 -6.59 -1.15 14.49
N PRO A 236 -6.62 -1.99 15.54
CA PRO A 236 -6.72 -3.44 15.38
C PRO A 236 -7.97 -3.79 14.55
N LYS A 237 -7.82 -4.61 13.51
CA LYS A 237 -8.94 -5.04 12.65
C LYS A 237 -10.03 -5.77 13.46
N ASP A 238 -9.65 -6.37 14.58
CA ASP A 238 -10.54 -7.12 15.46
C ASP A 238 -10.95 -6.33 16.72
N ASP A 239 -10.74 -5.01 16.77
CA ASP A 239 -11.21 -4.21 17.90
C ASP A 239 -12.76 -4.06 17.83
N PRO A 240 -13.52 -4.68 18.74
CA PRO A 240 -14.98 -4.56 18.77
C PRO A 240 -15.45 -3.12 19.00
N VAL A 241 -14.61 -2.26 19.58
CA VAL A 241 -14.89 -0.83 19.75
C VAL A 241 -14.89 -0.13 18.40
N ARG A 242 -13.99 -0.48 17.49
CA ARG A 242 -13.93 0.09 16.13
C ARG A 242 -15.10 -0.34 15.27
N GLN A 243 -15.53 -1.60 15.34
CA GLN A 243 -16.75 -2.03 14.65
C GLN A 243 -17.94 -1.17 15.10
N LYS A 244 -18.07 -0.92 16.40
CA LYS A 244 -19.10 -0.01 16.92
C LYS A 244 -18.90 1.43 16.43
N GLN A 245 -17.69 1.98 16.46
CA GLN A 245 -17.44 3.36 16.01
C GLN A 245 -17.66 3.56 14.51
N VAL A 246 -17.30 2.60 13.65
CA VAL A 246 -17.56 2.66 12.21
C VAL A 246 -19.06 2.58 11.92
N ILE A 247 -19.78 1.71 12.62
CA ILE A 247 -21.24 1.62 12.52
C ILE A 247 -21.89 2.92 12.98
N VAL A 248 -21.51 3.43 14.16
CA VAL A 248 -22.04 4.67 14.73
C VAL A 248 -21.70 5.86 13.83
N GLY A 249 -20.47 5.97 13.36
CA GLY A 249 -20.02 7.03 12.45
C GLY A 249 -20.72 6.97 11.10
N GLY A 250 -20.93 5.78 10.54
CA GLY A 250 -21.71 5.57 9.33
C GLY A 250 -23.18 6.00 9.50
N ILE A 251 -23.80 5.65 10.63
CA ILE A 251 -25.17 6.07 10.96
C ILE A 251 -25.24 7.60 11.11
N LEU A 252 -24.30 8.22 11.84
CA LEU A 252 -24.27 9.66 12.03
C LEU A 252 -24.06 10.41 10.70
N GLY A 253 -23.14 9.94 9.86
CA GLY A 253 -22.90 10.50 8.53
C GLY A 253 -24.14 10.40 7.64
N PHE A 254 -24.85 9.28 7.69
CA PHE A 254 -26.11 9.10 6.96
C PHE A 254 -27.21 10.03 7.48
N ILE A 255 -27.35 10.20 8.79
CA ILE A 255 -28.30 11.15 9.39
C ILE A 255 -28.00 12.58 8.95
N ILE A 256 -26.72 12.99 8.98
CA ILE A 256 -26.31 14.31 8.52
C ILE A 256 -26.68 14.51 7.04
N LEU A 257 -26.39 13.52 6.19
CA LEU A 257 -26.77 13.54 4.77
C LEU A 257 -28.29 13.64 4.58
N LEU A 258 -29.09 12.95 5.38
CA LEU A 258 -30.54 13.05 5.32
C LEU A 258 -31.06 14.42 5.76
N ILE A 259 -30.47 15.01 6.80
CA ILE A 259 -30.81 16.37 7.26
C ILE A 259 -30.43 17.40 6.19
N TRP A 260 -29.23 17.29 5.63
CA TRP A 260 -28.75 18.16 4.56
C TRP A 260 -29.59 18.01 3.29
N GLY A 261 -29.91 16.78 2.90
CA GLY A 261 -30.79 16.47 1.78
C GLY A 261 -32.19 17.05 1.99
N LYS A 262 -32.77 16.89 3.19
CA LYS A 262 -34.05 17.54 3.50
C LYS A 262 -33.94 19.06 3.44
N PHE A 263 -32.86 19.65 3.94
CA PHE A 263 -32.66 21.09 3.86
C PHE A 263 -32.52 21.57 2.41
N LEU A 264 -31.81 20.84 1.55
CA LEU A 264 -31.70 21.19 0.12
C LEU A 264 -33.00 20.99 -0.66
N PHE A 265 -33.71 19.88 -0.43
CA PHE A 265 -34.89 19.51 -1.21
C PHE A 265 -36.21 20.11 -0.69
N PHE A 266 -36.35 20.35 0.62
CA PHE A 266 -37.56 20.96 1.20
C PHE A 266 -37.44 22.47 1.45
N SER A 267 -36.26 23.08 1.29
CA SER A 267 -36.13 24.54 1.27
C SER A 267 -36.43 25.18 -0.09
N GLY A 268 -37.16 24.48 -0.98
CA GLY A 268 -37.85 25.10 -2.12
C GLY A 268 -38.95 26.10 -1.71
N GLY A 269 -38.93 26.60 -0.48
CA GLY A 269 -39.72 27.74 -0.05
C GLY A 269 -39.20 28.97 -0.79
N ALA A 270 -39.98 29.45 -1.77
CA ALA A 270 -39.67 30.64 -2.53
C ALA A 270 -39.13 31.76 -1.63
N VAL A 271 -37.88 32.14 -1.85
CA VAL A 271 -37.19 33.15 -1.04
C VAL A 271 -37.94 34.46 -1.25
N LYS A 272 -38.46 35.05 -0.19
CA LYS A 272 -39.07 36.38 -0.27
C LYS A 272 -37.93 37.39 -0.32
N ILE A 273 -37.79 38.08 -1.44
CA ILE A 273 -36.85 39.20 -1.60
C ILE A 273 -37.62 40.50 -1.75
N ASP A 274 -37.05 41.60 -1.25
CA ASP A 274 -37.53 42.93 -1.60
C ASP A 274 -37.05 43.28 -3.00
N THR A 275 -37.94 43.86 -3.80
CA THR A 275 -37.65 44.21 -5.19
C THR A 275 -37.87 45.68 -5.44
N TYR A 276 -36.95 46.34 -6.15
CA TYR A 276 -37.04 47.73 -6.56
C TYR A 276 -37.39 47.80 -8.04
N CYS A 277 -38.45 48.54 -8.39
CA CYS A 277 -38.87 48.68 -9.78
C CYS A 277 -38.40 50.00 -10.38
N ASN A 278 -37.61 49.94 -11.46
CA ASN A 278 -37.09 51.14 -12.13
C ASN A 278 -38.21 52.00 -12.75
N ALA A 279 -39.29 51.37 -13.24
CA ALA A 279 -40.40 52.09 -13.86
C ALA A 279 -41.27 52.92 -12.89
N CYS A 280 -41.51 52.42 -11.67
CA CYS A 280 -42.38 53.10 -10.70
C CYS A 280 -41.67 53.57 -9.43
N GLN A 281 -40.36 53.30 -9.32
CA GLN A 281 -39.49 53.70 -8.21
C GLN A 281 -40.02 53.28 -6.82
N ARG A 282 -40.66 52.11 -6.74
CA ARG A 282 -41.21 51.56 -5.48
C ARG A 282 -40.61 50.21 -5.15
N VAL A 283 -40.53 49.92 -3.85
CA VAL A 283 -40.11 48.63 -3.29
C VAL A 283 -41.32 47.74 -3.03
N ALA A 284 -41.23 46.46 -3.36
CA ALA A 284 -42.26 45.47 -3.05
C ALA A 284 -41.67 44.09 -2.75
N LYS A 285 -42.29 43.34 -1.82
CA LYS A 285 -41.92 41.94 -1.52
C LYS A 285 -42.35 41.01 -2.66
N ALA A 286 -41.40 40.33 -3.28
CA ALA A 286 -41.64 39.32 -4.31
C ALA A 286 -41.19 37.93 -3.84
N LYS A 287 -41.87 36.89 -4.33
CA LYS A 287 -41.40 35.51 -4.16
C LYS A 287 -40.42 35.27 -5.31
N TRP A 288 -39.18 34.95 -4.99
CA TRP A 288 -38.15 34.63 -5.96
C TRP A 288 -37.93 33.12 -5.97
N SER A 289 -38.23 32.52 -7.12
CA SER A 289 -38.11 31.10 -7.42
C SER A 289 -36.82 30.75 -8.18
N GLY A 290 -35.86 31.68 -8.25
CA GLY A 290 -34.70 31.57 -9.13
C GLY A 290 -34.94 32.05 -10.57
N GLU A 291 -36.06 32.73 -10.84
CA GLU A 291 -36.30 33.40 -12.12
C GLU A 291 -35.27 34.51 -12.40
N GLU A 292 -34.93 34.71 -13.67
CA GLU A 292 -34.04 35.77 -14.13
C GLU A 292 -34.63 37.16 -13.84
N LEU A 293 -33.83 38.02 -13.20
CA LEU A 293 -34.14 39.44 -13.06
C LEU A 293 -33.89 40.16 -14.41
N PRO A 294 -34.71 41.16 -14.80
CA PRO A 294 -35.80 41.73 -14.03
C PRO A 294 -37.08 40.88 -14.03
N MET A 295 -37.79 40.90 -12.90
CA MET A 295 -39.10 40.30 -12.75
C MET A 295 -40.25 41.30 -12.98
N LYS A 296 -41.48 40.79 -13.08
CA LYS A 296 -42.68 41.62 -13.22
C LYS A 296 -42.99 42.32 -11.89
N CYS A 297 -43.00 43.65 -11.89
CA CYS A 297 -43.35 44.44 -10.71
C CYS A 297 -44.79 44.16 -10.28
N LYS A 298 -44.99 43.81 -9.01
CA LYS A 298 -46.34 43.58 -8.44
C LYS A 298 -47.22 44.83 -8.39
N LEU A 299 -46.61 46.02 -8.40
CA LEU A 299 -47.33 47.28 -8.26
C LEU A 299 -47.75 47.86 -9.62
N CYS A 300 -46.85 47.86 -10.62
CA CYS A 300 -47.11 48.49 -11.93
C CYS A 300 -47.20 47.50 -13.11
N GLY A 301 -46.89 46.22 -12.89
CA GLY A 301 -46.98 45.18 -13.92
C GLY A 301 -45.86 45.18 -14.98
N LYS A 302 -44.93 46.14 -14.98
CA LYS A 302 -43.79 46.19 -15.92
C LYS A 302 -42.67 45.23 -15.49
N LYS A 303 -41.95 44.63 -16.46
CA LYS A 303 -40.83 43.70 -16.23
C LYS A 303 -39.51 44.44 -15.96
N GLU A 304 -39.51 45.24 -14.89
CA GLU A 304 -38.38 46.10 -14.49
C GLU A 304 -38.14 46.07 -12.97
N ALA A 305 -38.53 44.99 -12.29
CA ALA A 305 -38.27 44.80 -10.86
C ALA A 305 -36.99 44.00 -10.66
N PHE A 306 -36.03 44.58 -9.93
CA PHE A 306 -34.74 44.00 -9.58
C PHE A 306 -34.67 43.74 -8.08
N ALA A 307 -33.68 43.00 -7.58
CA ALA A 307 -33.49 42.86 -6.14
C ALA A 307 -33.16 44.22 -5.52
N ALA A 308 -33.86 44.61 -4.47
CA ALA A 308 -33.67 45.90 -3.82
C ALA A 308 -32.51 45.84 -2.82
N LEU A 309 -31.60 46.81 -2.91
CA LEU A 309 -30.59 47.09 -1.90
C LEU A 309 -30.67 48.55 -1.48
N LYS A 310 -30.48 48.81 -0.19
CA LYS A 310 -30.34 50.13 0.41
C LYS A 310 -28.88 50.40 0.73
N CYS A 311 -28.32 51.48 0.18
CA CYS A 311 -26.97 51.91 0.51
C CYS A 311 -26.90 52.36 1.97
N ARG A 312 -25.92 51.86 2.73
CA ARG A 312 -25.75 52.26 4.13
C ARG A 312 -25.26 53.70 4.30
N ARG A 313 -24.68 54.29 3.25
CA ARG A 313 -24.03 55.61 3.33
C ARG A 313 -25.00 56.75 3.07
N ASP A 314 -25.81 56.66 2.02
CA ASP A 314 -26.71 57.74 1.58
C ASP A 314 -28.21 57.36 1.68
N GLY A 315 -28.52 56.12 2.06
CA GLY A 315 -29.88 55.62 2.20
C GLY A 315 -30.59 55.32 0.88
N GLU A 316 -29.92 55.49 -0.27
CA GLU A 316 -30.52 55.28 -1.58
C GLU A 316 -30.91 53.81 -1.78
N VAL A 317 -32.13 53.55 -2.26
CA VAL A 317 -32.59 52.21 -2.62
C VAL A 317 -32.47 52.03 -4.13
N PHE A 318 -31.79 50.97 -4.55
CA PHE A 318 -31.53 50.70 -5.96
C PHE A 318 -31.69 49.20 -6.27
N GLY A 319 -31.91 48.90 -7.55
CA GLY A 319 -32.06 47.55 -8.07
C GLY A 319 -30.73 46.91 -8.46
N VAL A 320 -30.56 45.61 -8.18
CA VAL A 320 -29.41 44.80 -8.66
C VAL A 320 -29.88 43.51 -9.34
N ASN A 321 -29.08 43.03 -10.29
CA ASN A 321 -29.36 41.82 -11.08
C ASN A 321 -29.15 40.51 -10.32
N ASP A 322 -28.34 40.52 -9.25
CA ASP A 322 -28.13 39.37 -8.39
C ASP A 322 -28.11 39.83 -6.92
N PRO A 323 -29.09 39.39 -6.09
CA PRO A 323 -29.16 39.76 -4.68
C PRO A 323 -27.96 39.28 -3.86
N PHE A 324 -27.18 38.31 -4.35
CA PHE A 324 -26.06 37.72 -3.63
C PHE A 324 -24.69 38.16 -4.12
N THR A 325 -24.60 38.98 -5.17
CA THR A 325 -23.29 39.48 -5.64
C THR A 325 -22.72 40.46 -4.59
N PRO A 326 -21.63 40.09 -3.89
CA PRO A 326 -21.01 41.00 -2.94
C PRO A 326 -20.37 42.18 -3.68
N GLY A 327 -20.51 43.39 -3.13
CA GLY A 327 -19.84 44.58 -3.65
C GLY A 327 -20.62 45.40 -4.70
N SER A 328 -21.94 45.24 -4.80
CA SER A 328 -22.78 46.13 -5.59
C SER A 328 -22.56 47.60 -5.20
N ARG A 329 -22.20 48.44 -6.17
CA ARG A 329 -21.90 49.86 -5.95
C ARG A 329 -23.18 50.69 -5.98
N CYS A 330 -23.38 51.52 -4.96
CA CYS A 330 -24.46 52.50 -4.95
C CYS A 330 -24.30 53.44 -6.16
N PRO A 331 -25.35 53.64 -6.98
CA PRO A 331 -25.26 54.50 -8.17
C PRO A 331 -25.03 55.98 -7.82
N LYS A 332 -25.34 56.40 -6.58
CA LYS A 332 -25.26 57.78 -6.12
C LYS A 332 -23.91 58.11 -5.48
N CYS A 333 -23.48 57.36 -4.46
CA CYS A 333 -22.23 57.63 -3.75
C CYS A 333 -21.04 56.71 -4.12
N GLY A 334 -21.26 55.69 -4.96
CA GLY A 334 -20.23 54.72 -5.37
C GLY A 334 -19.80 53.72 -4.28
N GLY A 335 -20.37 53.79 -3.07
CA GLY A 335 -20.03 52.88 -1.98
C GLY A 335 -20.48 51.43 -2.24
N THR A 336 -19.69 50.45 -1.82
CA THR A 336 -19.95 49.01 -1.98
C THR A 336 -20.72 48.39 -0.81
N ASN A 337 -21.06 49.17 0.21
CA ASN A 337 -21.72 48.71 1.42
C ASN A 337 -23.23 48.96 1.35
N ALA A 338 -23.95 47.99 0.78
CA ALA A 338 -25.40 47.99 0.68
C ALA A 338 -26.00 46.80 1.46
N ARG A 339 -27.22 46.96 1.95
CA ARG A 339 -27.98 45.91 2.67
C ARG A 339 -29.38 45.78 2.08
N PRO A 340 -30.08 44.65 2.28
CA PRO A 340 -31.51 44.59 2.00
C PRO A 340 -32.28 45.68 2.78
N PRO A 341 -33.31 46.30 2.19
CA PRO A 341 -34.19 47.22 2.90
C PRO A 341 -34.94 46.49 4.03
N SER A 342 -35.21 47.17 5.13
CA SER A 342 -36.03 46.68 6.25
C SER A 342 -37.41 47.32 6.24
N GLU A 343 -38.38 46.78 7.01
CA GLU A 343 -39.74 47.34 7.06
C GLU A 343 -39.83 48.76 7.61
N THR A 344 -38.78 49.21 8.29
CA THR A 344 -38.63 50.57 8.84
C THR A 344 -37.97 51.56 7.87
N ASP A 345 -37.48 51.09 6.72
CA ASP A 345 -36.87 51.91 5.67
C ASP A 345 -37.92 52.42 4.68
#